data_AF-A0AAE4AGN0-F1
#
_entry.id   AF-A0AAE4AGN0-F1
#
_cell.length_a   1.000
_cell.length_b   1.000
_cell.length_c   1.000
_cell.angle_alpha   90.00
_cell.angle_beta   90.00
_cell.angle_gamma   90.00
#
_symmetry.space_group_name_H-M   'P 1'
#
loop_
_entity.id
_entity.type
_entity.pdbx_description
1 polymer ?
#
loop_
_entity_poly.entity_id
_entity_poly.type
_entity_poly.pdbx_seq_one_letter_code
_entity_poly.pdbx_strand_id
1 'polypeptide(L)'
;MTQTHTYHLDFPELQQEVNGYPLTYLDSAASSLMPTSVIETVNHYHQTAHANVHRGVHTLSQTATDDYELTRDRVQALIGAAQREEIIFTYGATDSINLVAQTWGKAHLTKGDAILITEMEHHANIVPWQQIAQEKGCVIHKVPITKEGEVDHDAYQQLLEKEPVKVVALIHASNALGTVNPVKEMITEAHDHGAIVMLDGAQSAPHFAVDMQALDCDFYTFSAHKLCGPTGFGILYGKMEHLESIPPFRGGGSMIEHVAIEASTYQRPPLRFEPGTPAIAAGIGFGAAIDYMMDIGMETIASIEHELLVEAQSKLEKLPKTTIIGSPDERIAVIPLHFEGIHPYDMGMFLDRRGVAVRTGHHCAQPLIEYYQLPGTVRCSLTFYNTSEDIDRFISAIEEGLEFFS
;
A
#
# COMPACT_ATOMS: atom_id res chain seq x y z
N MET A 1 8.14 3.29 31.07
CA MET A 1 8.54 4.70 30.89
C MET A 1 8.69 4.88 29.39
N THR A 2 7.60 5.21 28.70
CA THR A 2 7.59 5.42 27.26
C THR A 2 8.44 6.66 26.98
N GLN A 3 9.50 6.50 26.18
CA GLN A 3 10.15 7.65 25.56
C GLN A 3 9.06 8.35 24.75
N THR A 4 8.76 9.60 25.07
CA THR A 4 7.88 10.41 24.22
C THR A 4 8.64 10.65 22.92
N HIS A 5 8.36 9.85 21.91
CA HIS A 5 8.92 10.05 20.57
C HIS A 5 8.31 11.31 19.97
N THR A 6 9.16 12.21 19.45
CA THR A 6 8.74 13.53 18.93
C THR A 6 8.73 13.58 17.41
N TYR A 7 8.43 12.46 16.73
CA TYR A 7 8.40 12.40 15.26
C TYR A 7 7.39 13.37 14.64
N HIS A 8 6.28 13.67 15.34
CA HIS A 8 5.27 14.63 14.88
C HIS A 8 5.83 16.03 14.58
N LEU A 9 6.98 16.41 15.16
CA LEU A 9 7.63 17.69 14.90
C LEU A 9 8.28 17.75 13.51
N ASP A 10 8.61 16.59 12.93
CA ASP A 10 9.22 16.52 11.60
C ASP A 10 8.20 16.76 10.48
N PHE A 11 6.90 16.71 10.79
CA PHE A 11 5.77 16.87 9.87
C PHE A 11 5.14 18.25 10.01
N PRO A 12 5.45 19.21 9.12
CA PRO A 12 4.95 20.58 9.23
C PRO A 12 3.42 20.68 9.14
N GLU A 13 2.75 19.73 8.50
CA GLU A 13 1.29 19.67 8.41
C GLU A 13 0.62 19.48 9.77
N LEU A 14 1.25 18.74 10.69
CA LEU A 14 0.72 18.51 12.05
C LEU A 14 0.78 19.76 12.95
N GLN A 15 1.50 20.80 12.52
CA GLN A 15 1.61 22.07 13.25
C GLN A 15 0.46 23.04 12.91
N GLN A 16 -0.50 22.61 12.08
CA GLN A 16 -1.61 23.43 11.63
C GLN A 16 -2.83 23.31 12.56
N GLU A 17 -3.66 24.34 12.54
CA GLU A 17 -5.02 24.27 13.07
C GLU A 17 -6.03 24.04 11.94
N VAL A 18 -7.01 23.18 12.18
CA VAL A 18 -8.14 22.92 11.29
C VAL A 18 -9.43 23.19 12.07
N ASN A 19 -10.30 24.04 11.52
CA ASN A 19 -11.56 24.44 12.16
C ASN A 19 -11.39 25.04 13.58
N GLY A 20 -10.22 25.64 13.88
CA GLY A 20 -9.92 26.23 15.18
C GLY A 20 -9.45 25.22 16.25
N TYR A 21 -9.12 24.00 15.84
CA TYR A 21 -8.56 22.95 16.68
C TYR A 21 -7.19 22.51 16.14
N PRO A 22 -6.25 22.05 16.98
CA PRO A 22 -5.04 21.39 16.51
C PRO A 22 -5.39 20.20 15.61
N LEU A 23 -4.70 20.07 14.47
CA LEU A 23 -4.92 18.96 13.54
C LEU A 23 -4.61 17.62 14.23
N THR A 24 -5.59 16.72 14.22
CA THR A 24 -5.47 15.33 14.64
C THR A 24 -5.62 14.46 13.38
N TYR A 25 -4.50 14.14 12.73
CA TYR A 25 -4.50 13.43 11.44
C TYR A 25 -4.48 11.91 11.61
N LEU A 26 -5.62 11.26 11.33
CA LEU A 26 -5.85 9.82 11.50
C LEU A 26 -6.27 9.14 10.17
N ASP A 27 -5.82 9.65 9.02
CA ASP A 27 -6.09 9.07 7.68
C ASP A 27 -4.79 8.63 6.94
N SER A 28 -3.75 8.29 7.69
CA SER A 28 -2.45 7.85 7.15
C SER A 28 -2.55 6.62 6.23
N ALA A 29 -3.52 5.73 6.45
CA ALA A 29 -3.76 4.59 5.56
C ALA A 29 -4.29 4.99 4.17
N ALA A 30 -4.78 6.22 3.98
CA ALA A 30 -5.05 6.76 2.64
C ALA A 30 -3.79 7.36 2.02
N SER A 31 -3.12 8.23 2.77
CA SER A 31 -1.82 8.82 2.43
C SER A 31 -1.17 9.28 3.72
N SER A 32 0.10 8.94 3.92
CA SER A 32 0.86 9.48 5.04
C SER A 32 1.19 10.95 4.80
N LEU A 33 1.50 11.67 5.87
CA LEU A 33 2.12 12.99 5.78
C LEU A 33 3.61 12.86 5.37
N MET A 34 4.22 13.99 5.01
CA MET A 34 5.58 14.01 4.47
C MET A 34 6.52 14.75 5.44
N PRO A 35 7.63 14.15 5.90
CA PRO A 35 8.55 14.81 6.81
C PRO A 35 9.34 15.90 6.07
N THR A 36 9.80 16.89 6.83
CA THR A 36 10.54 18.05 6.32
C THR A 36 11.76 17.63 5.49
N SER A 37 12.48 16.58 5.88
CA SER A 37 13.64 16.05 5.15
C SER A 37 13.31 15.62 3.71
N VAL A 38 12.13 15.05 3.47
CA VAL A 38 11.66 14.65 2.14
C VAL A 38 11.29 15.88 1.33
N ILE A 39 10.57 16.84 1.93
CA ILE A 39 10.20 18.11 1.30
C ILE A 39 11.45 18.87 0.84
N GLU A 40 12.45 18.98 1.72
CA GLU A 40 13.71 19.65 1.45
C GLU A 40 14.52 18.94 0.36
N THR A 41 14.53 17.60 0.34
CA THR A 41 15.20 16.82 -0.70
C THR A 41 14.62 17.11 -2.09
N VAL A 42 13.27 17.11 -2.20
CA VAL A 42 12.59 17.43 -3.47
C VAL A 42 12.90 18.88 -3.89
N ASN A 43 12.85 19.83 -2.95
CA ASN A 43 13.19 21.23 -3.22
C ASN A 43 14.65 21.38 -3.67
N HIS A 44 15.58 20.69 -3.02
CA HIS A 44 17.00 20.73 -3.36
C HIS A 44 17.26 20.22 -4.77
N TYR A 45 16.67 19.10 -5.16
CA TYR A 45 16.73 18.59 -6.53
C TYR A 45 16.29 19.66 -7.55
N HIS A 46 15.14 20.29 -7.32
CA HIS A 46 14.63 21.33 -8.22
C HIS A 46 15.53 22.56 -8.32
N GLN A 47 16.21 22.92 -7.23
CA GLN A 47 17.08 24.09 -7.18
C GLN A 47 18.49 23.84 -7.76
N THR A 48 18.99 22.61 -7.69
CA THR A 48 20.41 22.34 -7.92
C THR A 48 20.71 21.27 -8.97
N ALA A 49 19.80 20.31 -9.19
CA ALA A 49 20.07 19.11 -9.98
C ALA A 49 18.99 18.79 -11.03
N HIS A 50 18.01 19.68 -11.25
CA HIS A 50 16.91 19.45 -12.18
C HIS A 50 17.38 19.17 -13.62
N ALA A 51 17.30 17.91 -14.04
CA ALA A 51 17.63 17.44 -15.37
C ALA A 51 16.93 16.11 -15.65
N ASN A 52 16.88 15.70 -16.92
CA ASN A 52 16.39 14.37 -17.26
C ASN A 52 17.45 13.29 -16.90
N VAL A 53 17.02 12.05 -16.69
CA VAL A 53 17.88 10.92 -16.28
C VAL A 53 18.28 10.02 -17.45
N HIS A 54 19.29 9.18 -17.23
CA HIS A 54 19.80 8.09 -18.09
C HIS A 54 20.38 8.48 -19.46
N ARG A 55 20.17 9.69 -19.97
CA ARG A 55 20.53 10.07 -21.35
C ARG A 55 21.50 11.23 -21.51
N GLY A 56 21.70 12.04 -20.47
CA GLY A 56 22.58 13.20 -20.54
C GLY A 56 24.00 12.86 -20.13
N VAL A 57 24.97 13.30 -20.93
CA VAL A 57 26.41 13.21 -20.60
C VAL A 57 26.89 14.38 -19.72
N HIS A 58 26.02 15.37 -19.49
CA HIS A 58 26.34 16.55 -18.68
C HIS A 58 26.12 16.27 -17.20
N THR A 59 26.86 16.99 -16.35
CA THR A 59 26.89 16.79 -14.90
C THR A 59 25.51 16.72 -14.25
N LEU A 60 24.61 17.67 -14.55
CA LEU A 60 23.26 17.66 -13.94
C LEU A 60 22.45 16.39 -14.26
N SER A 61 22.59 15.84 -15.47
CA SER A 61 21.87 14.61 -15.82
C SER A 61 22.48 13.40 -15.15
N GLN A 62 23.80 13.36 -14.99
CA GLN A 62 24.48 12.30 -14.23
C GLN A 62 24.09 12.36 -12.76
N THR A 63 24.16 13.53 -12.11
CA THR A 63 23.74 13.71 -10.71
C THR A 63 22.28 13.29 -10.51
N ALA A 64 21.35 13.80 -11.33
CA ALA A 64 19.94 13.39 -11.25
C ALA A 64 19.73 11.89 -11.49
N THR A 65 20.56 11.27 -12.35
CA THR A 65 20.49 9.82 -12.61
C THR A 65 20.95 9.04 -11.39
N ASP A 66 22.09 9.42 -10.80
CA ASP A 66 22.66 8.77 -9.62
C ASP A 66 21.69 8.86 -8.43
N ASP A 67 21.13 10.05 -8.19
CA ASP A 67 20.16 10.28 -7.10
C ASP A 67 18.88 9.45 -7.29
N TYR A 68 18.36 9.40 -8.53
CA TYR A 68 17.16 8.64 -8.86
C TYR A 68 17.38 7.13 -8.76
N GLU A 69 18.51 6.64 -9.27
CA GLU A 69 18.87 5.22 -9.24
C GLU A 69 19.27 4.74 -7.84
N LEU A 70 19.78 5.63 -6.97
CA LEU A 70 20.04 5.30 -5.57
C LEU A 70 18.74 4.96 -4.82
N THR A 71 17.60 5.56 -5.19
CA THR A 71 16.29 5.13 -4.65
C THR A 71 16.02 3.67 -4.92
N ARG A 72 16.49 3.11 -6.04
CA ARG A 72 16.26 1.70 -6.37
C ARG A 72 17.00 0.78 -5.39
N ASP A 73 18.23 1.15 -5.03
CA ASP A 73 19.03 0.43 -4.03
C ASP A 73 18.38 0.53 -2.64
N ARG A 74 17.84 1.70 -2.28
CA ARG A 74 17.10 1.89 -1.02
C ARG A 74 15.86 1.02 -0.96
N VAL A 75 15.11 0.94 -2.06
CA VAL A 75 13.93 0.06 -2.14
C VAL A 75 14.34 -1.40 -2.01
N GLN A 76 15.40 -1.82 -2.71
CA GLN A 76 15.94 -3.18 -2.59
C GLN A 76 16.24 -3.51 -1.12
N ALA A 77 16.92 -2.61 -0.40
CA ALA A 77 17.26 -2.79 1.00
C ALA A 77 16.02 -2.80 1.92
N LEU A 78 15.05 -1.90 1.68
CA LEU A 78 13.82 -1.79 2.47
C LEU A 78 13.02 -3.09 2.49
N ILE A 79 12.92 -3.78 1.35
CA ILE A 79 12.09 -4.99 1.20
C ILE A 79 12.90 -6.29 1.15
N GLY A 80 14.22 -6.23 1.34
CA GLY A 80 15.08 -7.42 1.28
C GLY A 80 15.10 -8.12 -0.09
N ALA A 81 14.93 -7.40 -1.19
CA ALA A 81 15.00 -7.98 -2.53
C ALA A 81 16.42 -8.46 -2.88
N ALA A 82 16.53 -9.52 -3.68
CA ALA A 82 17.82 -10.15 -3.99
C ALA A 82 18.71 -9.23 -4.84
N GLN A 83 18.10 -8.47 -5.76
CA GLN A 83 18.82 -7.54 -6.64
C GLN A 83 17.98 -6.32 -7.00
N ARG A 84 18.63 -5.19 -7.27
CA ARG A 84 17.96 -3.92 -7.63
C ARG A 84 17.16 -4.02 -8.94
N GLU A 85 17.54 -4.93 -9.84
CA GLU A 85 16.87 -5.12 -11.13
C GLU A 85 15.46 -5.70 -11.00
N GLU A 86 15.13 -6.25 -9.83
CA GLU A 86 13.78 -6.73 -9.48
C GLU A 86 12.84 -5.58 -9.12
N ILE A 87 13.36 -4.37 -8.94
CA ILE A 87 12.61 -3.19 -8.53
C ILE A 87 12.25 -2.38 -9.77
N ILE A 88 10.95 -2.23 -10.01
CA ILE A 88 10.35 -1.45 -11.11
C ILE A 88 9.67 -0.23 -10.51
N PHE A 89 9.95 0.95 -11.06
CA PHE A 89 9.27 2.19 -10.71
C PHE A 89 7.97 2.35 -11.52
N THR A 90 6.88 2.57 -10.81
CA THR A 90 5.53 2.75 -11.36
C THR A 90 4.90 4.01 -10.81
N TYR A 91 3.64 4.29 -11.17
CA TYR A 91 2.89 5.43 -10.61
C TYR A 91 2.20 5.13 -9.27
N GLY A 92 2.34 3.93 -8.73
CA GLY A 92 1.65 3.47 -7.52
C GLY A 92 1.33 1.98 -7.59
N ALA A 93 0.90 1.41 -6.47
CA ALA A 93 0.50 0.00 -6.37
C ALA A 93 -0.54 -0.41 -7.43
N THR A 94 -1.50 0.47 -7.72
CA THR A 94 -2.49 0.24 -8.78
C THR A 94 -1.85 0.07 -10.17
N ASP A 95 -0.87 0.90 -10.53
CA ASP A 95 -0.18 0.80 -11.83
C ASP A 95 0.66 -0.48 -11.90
N SER A 96 1.29 -0.85 -10.78
CA SER A 96 2.04 -2.10 -10.62
C SER A 96 1.17 -3.35 -10.83
N ILE A 97 0.00 -3.43 -10.17
CA ILE A 97 -0.91 -4.58 -10.35
C ILE A 97 -1.42 -4.66 -11.79
N ASN A 98 -1.74 -3.51 -12.40
CA ASN A 98 -2.13 -3.46 -13.82
C ASN A 98 -1.00 -3.93 -14.74
N LEU A 99 0.25 -3.54 -14.48
CA LEU A 99 1.41 -3.99 -15.23
C LEU A 99 1.46 -5.53 -15.21
N VAL A 100 1.40 -6.15 -14.03
CA VAL A 100 1.44 -7.62 -13.90
C VAL A 100 0.26 -8.28 -14.60
N ALA A 101 -0.98 -7.83 -14.32
CA ALA A 101 -2.18 -8.39 -14.94
C ALA A 101 -2.17 -8.28 -16.47
N GLN A 102 -1.70 -7.16 -17.02
CA GLN A 102 -1.71 -6.88 -18.45
C GLN A 102 -0.47 -7.41 -19.20
N THR A 103 0.57 -7.87 -18.52
CA THR A 103 1.76 -8.46 -19.14
C THR A 103 1.82 -9.96 -18.85
N TRP A 104 2.10 -10.34 -17.60
CA TRP A 104 2.13 -11.73 -17.15
C TRP A 104 0.79 -12.41 -17.42
N GLY A 105 -0.33 -11.78 -17.02
CA GLY A 105 -1.66 -12.33 -17.26
C GLY A 105 -1.95 -12.52 -18.75
N LYS A 106 -1.48 -11.61 -19.62
CA LYS A 106 -1.65 -11.78 -21.07
C LYS A 106 -0.80 -12.91 -21.66
N ALA A 107 0.40 -13.11 -21.14
CA ALA A 107 1.33 -14.11 -21.63
C ALA A 107 0.96 -15.54 -21.16
N HIS A 108 0.42 -15.69 -19.95
CA HIS A 108 0.31 -16.99 -19.29
C HIS A 108 -1.12 -17.47 -19.05
N LEU A 109 -2.11 -16.56 -18.93
CA LEU A 109 -3.49 -16.98 -18.69
C LEU A 109 -4.21 -17.41 -19.97
N THR A 110 -4.99 -18.47 -19.83
CA THR A 110 -5.82 -19.07 -20.86
C THR A 110 -7.24 -19.34 -20.36
N LYS A 111 -8.13 -19.69 -21.29
CA LYS A 111 -9.53 -19.92 -20.97
C LYS A 111 -9.69 -21.07 -19.98
N GLY A 112 -10.43 -20.82 -18.90
CA GLY A 112 -10.70 -21.79 -17.84
C GLY A 112 -9.69 -21.81 -16.70
N ASP A 113 -8.56 -21.09 -16.81
CA ASP A 113 -7.66 -20.87 -15.66
C ASP A 113 -8.38 -20.08 -14.56
N ALA A 114 -7.99 -20.32 -13.31
CA ALA A 114 -8.56 -19.66 -12.14
C ALA A 114 -7.63 -18.61 -11.54
N ILE A 115 -8.22 -17.51 -11.07
CA ILE A 115 -7.56 -16.45 -10.29
C ILE A 115 -8.24 -16.40 -8.92
N LEU A 116 -7.47 -16.56 -7.85
CA LEU A 116 -7.96 -16.40 -6.48
C LEU A 116 -7.72 -14.96 -6.02
N ILE A 117 -8.75 -14.34 -5.46
CA ILE A 117 -8.68 -13.04 -4.77
C ILE A 117 -9.41 -13.15 -3.43
N THR A 118 -8.94 -12.47 -2.38
CA THR A 118 -9.68 -12.46 -1.10
C THR A 118 -10.92 -11.56 -1.15
N GLU A 119 -11.87 -11.78 -0.25
CA GLU A 119 -13.04 -10.89 -0.09
C GLU A 119 -12.68 -9.51 0.48
N MET A 120 -11.48 -9.38 1.08
CA MET A 120 -10.99 -8.14 1.71
C MET A 120 -10.11 -7.28 0.80
N GLU A 121 -9.91 -7.67 -0.46
CA GLU A 121 -9.03 -6.95 -1.39
C GLU A 121 -9.43 -5.48 -1.59
N HIS A 122 -8.43 -4.63 -1.72
CA HIS A 122 -8.60 -3.28 -2.25
C HIS A 122 -8.96 -3.36 -3.74
N HIS A 123 -9.77 -2.43 -4.26
CA HIS A 123 -10.21 -2.40 -5.67
C HIS A 123 -9.06 -2.47 -6.68
N ALA A 124 -7.89 -1.93 -6.32
CA ALA A 124 -6.66 -2.01 -7.12
C ALA A 124 -6.18 -3.46 -7.35
N ASN A 125 -6.46 -4.37 -6.43
CA ASN A 125 -6.16 -5.80 -6.53
C ASN A 125 -7.39 -6.66 -6.84
N ILE A 126 -8.45 -6.05 -7.40
CA ILE A 126 -9.64 -6.75 -7.91
C ILE A 126 -9.83 -6.45 -9.40
N VAL A 127 -9.94 -5.17 -9.74
CA VAL A 127 -10.37 -4.72 -11.07
C VAL A 127 -9.41 -5.16 -12.19
N PRO A 128 -8.07 -5.09 -12.04
CA PRO A 128 -7.16 -5.54 -13.09
C PRO A 128 -7.32 -7.04 -13.40
N TRP A 129 -7.56 -7.85 -12.37
CA TRP A 129 -7.80 -9.28 -12.51
C TRP A 129 -9.13 -9.58 -13.20
N GLN A 130 -10.19 -8.82 -12.88
CA GLN A 130 -11.47 -8.91 -13.59
C GLN A 130 -11.32 -8.63 -15.08
N GLN A 131 -10.57 -7.58 -15.43
CA GLN A 131 -10.33 -7.20 -16.82
C GLN A 131 -9.59 -8.30 -17.60
N ILE A 132 -8.48 -8.82 -17.06
CA ILE A 132 -7.72 -9.87 -17.75
C ILE A 132 -8.49 -11.20 -17.78
N ALA A 133 -9.22 -11.53 -16.71
CA ALA A 133 -10.06 -12.73 -16.70
C ALA A 133 -11.15 -12.67 -17.76
N GLN A 134 -11.81 -11.51 -17.93
CA GLN A 134 -12.77 -11.30 -19.01
C GLN A 134 -12.13 -11.43 -20.39
N GLU A 135 -10.93 -10.87 -20.59
CA GLU A 135 -10.21 -10.93 -21.86
C GLU A 135 -9.79 -12.36 -22.24
N LYS A 136 -9.30 -13.13 -21.26
CA LYS A 136 -8.74 -14.48 -21.46
C LYS A 136 -9.76 -15.61 -21.29
N GLY A 137 -10.93 -15.31 -20.73
CA GLY A 137 -11.94 -16.30 -20.36
C GLY A 137 -11.54 -17.12 -19.13
N CYS A 138 -10.84 -16.50 -18.18
CA CYS A 138 -10.53 -17.08 -16.88
C CYS A 138 -11.71 -16.93 -15.91
N VAL A 139 -11.64 -17.64 -14.79
CA VAL A 139 -12.63 -17.57 -13.71
C VAL A 139 -11.98 -16.94 -12.48
N ILE A 140 -12.68 -15.99 -11.85
CA ILE A 140 -12.25 -15.44 -10.56
C ILE A 140 -13.00 -16.18 -9.46
N HIS A 141 -12.26 -16.71 -8.50
CA HIS A 141 -12.80 -17.28 -7.28
C HIS A 141 -12.46 -16.37 -6.11
N LYS A 142 -13.49 -16.07 -5.32
CA LYS A 142 -13.37 -15.31 -4.08
C LYS A 142 -12.98 -16.25 -2.96
N VAL A 143 -11.89 -15.95 -2.26
CA VAL A 143 -11.52 -16.56 -0.99
C VAL A 143 -12.29 -15.80 0.12
N PRO A 144 -13.21 -16.47 0.83
CA PRO A 144 -14.04 -15.81 1.83
C PRO A 144 -13.23 -15.42 3.07
N ILE A 145 -13.84 -14.60 3.93
CA ILE A 145 -13.29 -14.21 5.22
C ILE A 145 -14.20 -14.64 6.38
N THR A 146 -13.63 -14.75 7.57
CA THR A 146 -14.34 -14.95 8.83
C THR A 146 -14.99 -13.64 9.31
N LYS A 147 -15.90 -13.72 10.28
CA LYS A 147 -16.53 -12.52 10.86
C LYS A 147 -15.51 -11.66 11.63
N GLU A 148 -14.48 -12.30 12.18
CA GLU A 148 -13.32 -11.69 12.81
C GLU A 148 -12.48 -10.89 11.80
N GLY A 149 -12.67 -11.12 10.50
CA GLY A 149 -11.99 -10.38 9.45
C GLY A 149 -10.68 -11.01 8.99
N GLU A 150 -10.55 -12.32 9.16
CA GLU A 150 -9.40 -13.13 8.73
C GLU A 150 -9.75 -13.92 7.47
N VAL A 151 -8.76 -14.31 6.69
CA VAL A 151 -8.98 -15.21 5.55
C VAL A 151 -9.46 -16.57 6.05
N ASP A 152 -10.50 -17.13 5.42
CA ASP A 152 -10.90 -18.52 5.63
C ASP A 152 -9.88 -19.44 4.93
N HIS A 153 -8.89 -19.88 5.71
CA HIS A 153 -7.75 -20.67 5.21
C HIS A 153 -8.19 -22.05 4.68
N ASP A 154 -9.19 -22.67 5.29
CA ASP A 154 -9.74 -23.94 4.82
C ASP A 154 -10.40 -23.79 3.44
N ALA A 155 -11.15 -22.71 3.24
CA ALA A 155 -11.74 -22.40 1.94
C ALA A 155 -10.67 -22.06 0.89
N TYR A 156 -9.59 -21.37 1.29
CA TYR A 156 -8.44 -21.08 0.44
C TYR A 156 -7.79 -22.37 -0.09
N GLN A 157 -7.43 -23.29 0.81
CA GLN A 157 -6.83 -24.58 0.45
C GLN A 157 -7.75 -25.40 -0.46
N GLN A 158 -9.05 -25.46 -0.14
CA GLN A 158 -10.02 -26.17 -0.98
C GLN A 158 -10.15 -25.59 -2.38
N LEU A 159 -10.02 -24.27 -2.56
CA LEU A 159 -10.03 -23.63 -3.87
C LEU A 159 -8.77 -23.97 -4.67
N LEU A 160 -7.59 -23.97 -4.03
CA LEU A 160 -6.33 -24.40 -4.65
C LEU A 160 -6.40 -25.86 -5.13
N GLU A 161 -6.99 -26.75 -4.35
CA GLU A 161 -7.12 -28.18 -4.70
C GLU A 161 -8.10 -28.45 -5.85
N LYS A 162 -9.20 -27.67 -5.92
CA LYS A 162 -10.32 -27.95 -6.83
C LYS A 162 -10.23 -27.24 -8.16
N GLU A 163 -9.61 -26.07 -8.19
CA GLU A 163 -9.60 -25.19 -9.36
C GLU A 163 -8.22 -25.17 -10.03
N PRO A 164 -8.13 -24.94 -11.36
CA PRO A 164 -6.85 -24.81 -12.06
C PRO A 164 -6.24 -23.42 -11.82
N VAL A 165 -5.84 -23.14 -10.58
CA VAL A 165 -5.36 -21.83 -10.15
C VAL A 165 -4.03 -21.49 -10.83
N LYS A 166 -3.95 -20.28 -11.37
CA LYS A 166 -2.72 -19.70 -11.97
C LYS A 166 -2.21 -18.48 -11.26
N VAL A 167 -3.08 -17.75 -10.58
CA VAL A 167 -2.75 -16.53 -9.85
C VAL A 167 -3.49 -16.56 -8.52
N VAL A 168 -2.77 -16.27 -7.45
CA VAL A 168 -3.32 -15.89 -6.17
C VAL A 168 -2.95 -14.43 -5.92
N ALA A 169 -3.93 -13.53 -5.88
CA ALA A 169 -3.71 -12.12 -5.57
C ALA A 169 -4.25 -11.82 -4.17
N LEU A 170 -3.36 -11.38 -3.28
CA LEU A 170 -3.64 -11.18 -1.86
C LEU A 170 -3.18 -9.79 -1.44
N ILE A 171 -3.92 -9.14 -0.55
CA ILE A 171 -3.34 -8.10 0.31
C ILE A 171 -2.52 -8.73 1.44
N HIS A 172 -1.39 -8.13 1.78
CA HIS A 172 -0.61 -8.51 2.95
C HIS A 172 -1.26 -8.00 4.24
N ALA A 173 -1.72 -6.74 4.22
CA ALA A 173 -2.45 -6.12 5.31
C ALA A 173 -3.68 -5.36 4.78
N SER A 174 -4.81 -5.50 5.45
CA SER A 174 -6.07 -4.88 5.04
C SER A 174 -6.07 -3.38 5.26
N ASN A 175 -6.35 -2.60 4.21
CA ASN A 175 -6.52 -1.16 4.33
C ASN A 175 -7.80 -0.75 5.06
N ALA A 176 -8.75 -1.68 5.24
CA ALA A 176 -10.05 -1.40 5.83
C ALA A 176 -10.17 -1.99 7.24
N LEU A 177 -9.68 -3.22 7.46
CA LEU A 177 -9.75 -3.90 8.76
C LEU A 177 -8.47 -3.79 9.58
N GLY A 178 -7.34 -3.53 8.93
CA GLY A 178 -6.02 -3.67 9.53
C GLY A 178 -5.51 -5.12 9.66
N THR A 179 -6.32 -6.14 9.34
CA THR A 179 -5.90 -7.56 9.40
C THR A 179 -4.57 -7.79 8.68
N VAL A 180 -3.63 -8.46 9.33
CA VAL A 180 -2.39 -8.96 8.72
C VAL A 180 -2.60 -10.43 8.34
N ASN A 181 -2.52 -10.74 7.05
CA ASN A 181 -2.73 -12.10 6.57
C ASN A 181 -1.47 -12.96 6.76
N PRO A 182 -1.60 -14.27 7.01
CA PRO A 182 -0.47 -15.21 7.14
C PRO A 182 0.10 -15.58 5.77
N VAL A 183 0.57 -14.57 5.02
CA VAL A 183 0.85 -14.71 3.59
C VAL A 183 1.99 -15.66 3.26
N LYS A 184 2.93 -15.91 4.18
CA LYS A 184 4.03 -16.84 3.95
C LYS A 184 3.54 -18.27 3.72
N GLU A 185 2.58 -18.72 4.52
CA GLU A 185 1.97 -20.04 4.40
C GLU A 185 1.12 -20.11 3.13
N MET A 186 0.31 -19.08 2.88
CA MET A 186 -0.50 -18.98 1.67
C MET A 186 0.35 -18.98 0.38
N ILE A 187 1.50 -18.29 0.38
CA ILE A 187 2.42 -18.27 -0.76
C ILE A 187 2.96 -19.67 -1.04
N THR A 188 3.40 -20.36 0.01
CA THR A 188 3.93 -21.74 -0.11
C THR A 188 2.87 -22.66 -0.71
N GLU A 189 1.64 -22.61 -0.21
CA GLU A 189 0.52 -23.42 -0.71
C GLU A 189 0.14 -23.09 -2.15
N ALA A 190 0.18 -21.82 -2.55
CA ALA A 190 -0.05 -21.40 -3.93
C ALA A 190 1.00 -21.99 -4.88
N HIS A 191 2.28 -21.94 -4.49
CA HIS A 191 3.39 -22.48 -5.27
C HIS A 191 3.33 -23.99 -5.40
N ASP A 192 2.90 -24.71 -4.37
CA ASP A 192 2.68 -26.16 -4.41
C ASP A 192 1.64 -26.55 -5.49
N HIS A 193 0.73 -25.64 -5.83
CA HIS A 193 -0.26 -25.79 -6.90
C HIS A 193 0.16 -25.14 -8.23
N GLY A 194 1.38 -24.60 -8.32
CA GLY A 194 1.94 -23.97 -9.51
C GLY A 194 1.31 -22.62 -9.89
N ALA A 195 0.67 -21.96 -8.92
CA ALA A 195 0.15 -20.60 -9.08
C ALA A 195 1.21 -19.57 -8.68
N ILE A 196 1.25 -18.42 -9.37
CA ILE A 196 2.05 -17.28 -8.90
C ILE A 196 1.28 -16.47 -7.85
N VAL A 197 2.01 -15.70 -7.05
CA VAL A 197 1.44 -14.79 -6.05
C VAL A 197 1.71 -13.33 -6.38
N MET A 198 0.64 -12.56 -6.52
CA MET A 198 0.69 -11.08 -6.49
C MET A 198 0.32 -10.61 -5.08
N LEU A 199 1.29 -10.05 -4.37
CA LEU A 199 1.10 -9.55 -3.01
C LEU A 199 0.98 -8.01 -3.00
N ASP A 200 -0.20 -7.49 -2.66
CA ASP A 200 -0.42 -6.07 -2.41
C ASP A 200 0.09 -5.71 -1.01
N GLY A 201 1.24 -5.04 -1.01
CA GLY A 201 1.96 -4.59 0.16
C GLY A 201 1.68 -3.14 0.56
N ALA A 202 0.69 -2.47 -0.04
CA ALA A 202 0.49 -1.04 0.16
C ALA A 202 0.19 -0.63 1.61
N GLN A 203 -0.19 -1.57 2.48
CA GLN A 203 -0.37 -1.37 3.93
C GLN A 203 0.50 -2.29 4.79
N SER A 204 1.45 -3.03 4.22
CA SER A 204 2.45 -3.74 5.03
C SER A 204 3.77 -2.97 5.02
N ALA A 205 4.23 -2.54 3.83
CA ALA A 205 5.47 -1.80 3.67
C ALA A 205 5.63 -0.59 4.61
N PRO A 206 4.57 0.21 4.91
CA PRO A 206 4.71 1.34 5.85
C PRO A 206 4.77 0.95 7.33
N HIS A 207 4.28 -0.23 7.69
CA HIS A 207 3.89 -0.56 9.06
C HIS A 207 4.81 -1.59 9.71
N PHE A 208 5.44 -2.48 8.94
CA PHE A 208 6.39 -3.47 9.47
C PHE A 208 7.40 -3.91 8.42
N ALA A 209 8.50 -4.51 8.89
CA ALA A 209 9.57 -4.99 8.03
C ALA A 209 9.10 -6.17 7.16
N VAL A 210 9.52 -6.17 5.89
CA VAL A 210 9.23 -7.25 4.94
C VAL A 210 10.52 -7.69 4.26
N ASP A 211 10.59 -8.98 3.92
CA ASP A 211 11.74 -9.58 3.23
C ASP A 211 11.20 -10.44 2.09
N MET A 212 11.44 -10.00 0.85
CA MET A 212 10.94 -10.67 -0.35
C MET A 212 11.55 -12.06 -0.55
N GLN A 213 12.78 -12.30 -0.08
CA GLN A 213 13.40 -13.62 -0.15
C GLN A 213 12.81 -14.56 0.90
N ALA A 214 12.45 -14.03 2.08
CA ALA A 214 11.83 -14.83 3.14
C ALA A 214 10.34 -15.12 2.88
N LEU A 215 9.62 -14.19 2.25
CA LEU A 215 8.22 -14.34 1.86
C LEU A 215 8.05 -15.16 0.59
N ASP A 216 8.99 -15.04 -0.34
CA ASP A 216 9.03 -15.74 -1.62
C ASP A 216 7.88 -15.40 -2.59
N CYS A 217 7.13 -14.31 -2.41
CA CYS A 217 6.12 -13.91 -3.39
C CYS A 217 6.74 -13.59 -4.77
N ASP A 218 5.98 -13.87 -5.84
CA ASP A 218 6.43 -13.65 -7.22
C ASP A 218 6.45 -12.17 -7.59
N PHE A 219 5.46 -11.43 -7.09
CA PHE A 219 5.34 -9.99 -7.25
C PHE A 219 4.89 -9.35 -5.94
N TYR A 220 5.42 -8.16 -5.64
CA TYR A 220 5.04 -7.36 -4.48
C TYR A 220 4.93 -5.89 -4.86
N THR A 221 3.99 -5.16 -4.26
CA THR A 221 3.81 -3.75 -4.62
C THR A 221 3.40 -2.86 -3.46
N PHE A 222 3.79 -1.59 -3.54
CA PHE A 222 3.34 -0.56 -2.62
C PHE A 222 3.46 0.83 -3.26
N SER A 223 2.86 1.84 -2.63
CA SER A 223 2.87 3.23 -3.10
C SER A 223 3.68 4.11 -2.16
N ALA A 224 4.50 5.01 -2.71
CA ALA A 224 5.36 5.90 -1.94
C ALA A 224 4.57 6.82 -0.99
N HIS A 225 3.41 7.31 -1.41
CA HIS A 225 2.58 8.24 -0.63
C HIS A 225 1.96 7.66 0.65
N LYS A 226 2.14 6.37 0.91
CA LYS A 226 1.78 5.74 2.19
C LYS A 226 2.98 5.53 3.11
N LEU A 227 4.19 5.82 2.63
CA LEU A 227 5.47 5.54 3.27
C LEU A 227 6.27 6.85 3.37
N CYS A 228 5.60 7.91 3.83
CA CYS A 228 6.13 9.28 3.96
C CYS A 228 6.62 9.94 2.66
N GLY A 229 6.37 9.31 1.50
CA GLY A 229 6.93 9.71 0.22
C GLY A 229 5.98 10.53 -0.67
N PRO A 230 6.47 10.97 -1.84
CA PRO A 230 5.67 11.75 -2.79
C PRO A 230 4.51 10.96 -3.42
N THR A 231 3.50 11.69 -3.89
CA THR A 231 2.43 11.12 -4.74
C THR A 231 2.92 10.83 -6.15
N GLY A 232 2.22 9.93 -6.86
CA GLY A 232 2.54 9.59 -8.25
C GLY A 232 3.80 8.73 -8.42
N PHE A 233 4.24 8.04 -7.36
CA PHE A 233 5.37 7.11 -7.39
C PHE A 233 5.01 5.83 -6.63
N GLY A 234 5.39 4.68 -7.19
CA GLY A 234 5.17 3.38 -6.59
C GLY A 234 6.19 2.36 -7.06
N ILE A 235 6.16 1.22 -6.40
CA ILE A 235 7.11 0.14 -6.59
C ILE A 235 6.36 -1.11 -7.03
N LEU A 236 6.88 -1.79 -8.04
CA LEU A 236 6.64 -3.20 -8.29
C LEU A 236 7.96 -3.94 -8.08
N TYR A 237 8.00 -4.84 -7.11
CA TYR A 237 8.98 -5.91 -7.07
C TYR A 237 8.45 -7.09 -7.90
N GLY A 238 9.33 -7.74 -8.65
CA GLY A 238 9.04 -9.03 -9.26
C GLY A 238 10.28 -9.89 -9.34
N LYS A 239 10.17 -11.20 -9.10
CA LYS A 239 11.29 -12.13 -9.29
C LYS A 239 11.80 -12.03 -10.73
N MET A 240 13.12 -12.04 -10.92
CA MET A 240 13.73 -11.84 -12.25
C MET A 240 13.23 -12.83 -13.30
N GLU A 241 12.98 -14.10 -12.96
CA GLU A 241 12.48 -15.10 -13.90
C GLU A 241 11.12 -14.71 -14.52
N HIS A 242 10.26 -14.04 -13.73
CA HIS A 242 8.99 -13.52 -14.22
C HIS A 242 9.18 -12.23 -15.01
N LEU A 243 10.00 -11.30 -14.52
CA LEU A 243 10.25 -10.03 -15.22
C LEU A 243 10.92 -10.23 -16.59
N GLU A 244 11.78 -11.24 -16.72
CA GLU A 244 12.45 -11.54 -17.99
C GLU A 244 11.51 -12.18 -19.03
N SER A 245 10.55 -12.98 -18.57
CA SER A 245 9.65 -13.75 -19.43
C SER A 245 8.45 -12.96 -19.96
N ILE A 246 8.11 -11.82 -19.34
CA ILE A 246 6.95 -11.02 -19.72
C ILE A 246 7.29 -9.87 -20.70
N PRO A 247 6.37 -9.54 -21.63
CA PRO A 247 6.57 -8.45 -22.59
C PRO A 247 6.44 -7.07 -21.91
N PRO A 248 6.87 -5.98 -22.56
CA PRO A 248 6.66 -4.63 -22.03
C PRO A 248 5.17 -4.29 -21.85
N PHE A 249 4.85 -3.53 -20.81
CA PHE A 249 3.48 -3.04 -20.55
C PHE A 249 3.13 -1.80 -21.38
N ARG A 250 3.96 -0.76 -21.26
CA ARG A 250 3.83 0.52 -21.96
C ARG A 250 5.02 0.67 -22.92
N GLY A 251 4.79 1.25 -24.10
CA GLY A 251 5.82 1.49 -25.12
C GLY A 251 6.27 2.95 -25.15
N GLY A 252 7.56 3.19 -25.40
CA GLY A 252 8.11 4.53 -25.52
C GLY A 252 9.64 4.54 -25.55
N GLY A 253 10.25 5.72 -25.42
CA GLY A 253 11.69 5.79 -25.20
C GLY A 253 12.11 5.21 -23.84
N SER A 254 13.42 5.07 -23.60
CA SER A 254 14.05 4.57 -22.37
C SER A 254 13.95 3.05 -22.19
N MET A 255 12.82 2.45 -22.58
CA MET A 255 12.62 1.00 -22.50
C MET A 255 13.11 0.20 -23.72
N ILE A 256 13.54 0.90 -24.78
CA ILE A 256 14.04 0.31 -26.02
C ILE A 256 15.56 0.10 -25.99
N GLU A 257 16.02 -0.96 -26.64
CA GLU A 257 17.44 -1.17 -26.98
C GLU A 257 17.72 -0.69 -28.41
N HIS A 258 16.86 -1.07 -29.37
CA HIS A 258 16.92 -0.63 -30.75
C HIS A 258 15.51 -0.31 -31.30
N VAL A 259 15.40 0.72 -32.12
CA VAL A 259 14.16 1.11 -32.80
C VAL A 259 14.40 1.24 -34.30
N ALA A 260 13.63 0.47 -35.07
CA ALA A 260 13.43 0.64 -36.50
C ALA A 260 11.94 0.87 -36.79
N ILE A 261 11.60 1.30 -38.02
CA ILE A 261 10.21 1.53 -38.42
C ILE A 261 9.41 0.24 -38.41
N GLU A 262 10.06 -0.89 -38.74
CA GLU A 262 9.43 -2.19 -38.88
C GLU A 262 9.33 -2.95 -37.54
N ALA A 263 10.32 -2.79 -36.66
CA ALA A 263 10.41 -3.51 -35.39
C ALA A 263 11.33 -2.82 -34.39
N SER A 264 11.12 -3.10 -33.10
CA SER A 264 11.98 -2.64 -31.99
C SER A 264 12.41 -3.81 -31.12
N THR A 265 13.60 -3.70 -30.52
CA THR A 265 14.04 -4.57 -29.41
C THR A 265 14.02 -3.78 -28.11
N TYR A 266 13.83 -4.49 -27.00
CA TYR A 266 13.57 -3.89 -25.68
C TYR A 266 14.72 -4.14 -24.73
N GLN A 267 14.92 -3.23 -23.78
CA GLN A 267 15.88 -3.43 -22.71
C GLN A 267 15.50 -4.60 -21.80
N ARG A 268 16.43 -5.00 -20.95
CA ARG A 268 16.16 -5.91 -19.84
C ARG A 268 15.39 -5.18 -18.72
N PRO A 269 14.74 -5.92 -17.81
CA PRO A 269 14.25 -5.35 -16.56
C PRO A 269 15.39 -4.64 -15.81
N PRO A 270 15.12 -3.54 -15.08
CA PRO A 270 13.79 -2.96 -14.86
C PRO A 270 13.36 -1.99 -15.98
N LEU A 271 14.31 -1.49 -16.77
CA LEU A 271 14.10 -0.41 -17.75
C LEU A 271 13.08 -0.75 -18.85
N ARG A 272 12.89 -2.04 -19.17
CA ARG A 272 11.81 -2.52 -20.06
C ARG A 272 10.43 -1.98 -19.68
N PHE A 273 10.20 -1.74 -18.40
CA PHE A 273 8.89 -1.39 -17.85
C PHE A 273 8.77 0.08 -17.45
N GLU A 274 9.80 0.89 -17.69
CA GLU A 274 9.87 2.31 -17.32
C GLU A 274 9.97 3.21 -18.58
N PRO A 275 8.96 3.22 -19.47
CA PRO A 275 9.01 4.04 -20.67
C PRO A 275 8.88 5.53 -20.37
N GLY A 276 9.59 6.32 -21.17
CA GLY A 276 9.51 7.78 -21.16
C GLY A 276 10.40 8.41 -20.09
N THR A 277 10.07 9.66 -19.74
CA THR A 277 10.70 10.35 -18.61
C THR A 277 9.95 9.95 -17.35
N PRO A 278 10.63 9.40 -16.32
CA PRO A 278 9.97 9.02 -15.08
C PRO A 278 9.63 10.23 -14.21
N ALA A 279 8.91 10.00 -13.11
CA ALA A 279 8.67 11.00 -12.07
C ALA A 279 9.94 11.19 -11.21
N ILE A 280 10.97 11.83 -11.78
CA ILE A 280 12.34 11.92 -11.21
C ILE A 280 12.34 12.51 -9.79
N ALA A 281 11.72 13.68 -9.61
CA ALA A 281 11.65 14.35 -8.30
C ALA A 281 10.94 13.48 -7.26
N ALA A 282 9.88 12.76 -7.67
CA ALA A 282 9.13 11.87 -6.80
C ALA A 282 9.96 10.64 -6.39
N GLY A 283 10.74 10.08 -7.32
CA GLY A 283 11.66 8.98 -7.02
C GLY A 283 12.80 9.39 -6.08
N ILE A 284 13.41 10.56 -6.29
CA ILE A 284 14.45 11.08 -5.39
C ILE A 284 13.86 11.36 -4.00
N GLY A 285 12.71 12.03 -3.93
CA GLY A 285 12.00 12.27 -2.66
C GLY A 285 11.61 10.98 -1.95
N PHE A 286 11.20 9.95 -2.69
CA PHE A 286 10.91 8.66 -2.10
C PHE A 286 12.15 7.98 -1.50
N GLY A 287 13.32 8.15 -2.11
CA GLY A 287 14.59 7.71 -1.52
C GLY A 287 14.83 8.32 -0.14
N ALA A 288 14.63 9.64 0.02
CA ALA A 288 14.73 10.29 1.32
C ALA A 288 13.67 9.82 2.33
N ALA A 289 12.47 9.44 1.86
CA ALA A 289 11.43 8.90 2.72
C ALA A 289 11.80 7.53 3.27
N ILE A 290 12.42 6.67 2.44
CA ILE A 290 12.96 5.39 2.88
C ILE A 290 14.08 5.61 3.90
N ASP A 291 15.03 6.51 3.62
CA ASP A 291 16.12 6.82 4.57
C ASP A 291 15.54 7.25 5.93
N TYR A 292 14.55 8.14 5.95
CA TYR A 292 13.88 8.58 7.17
C TYR A 292 13.22 7.44 7.94
N MET A 293 12.48 6.56 7.25
CA MET A 293 11.82 5.40 7.88
C MET A 293 12.83 4.38 8.43
N MET A 294 13.91 4.15 7.68
CA MET A 294 14.98 3.22 8.07
C MET A 294 15.84 3.76 9.23
N ASP A 295 16.04 5.07 9.31
CA ASP A 295 16.73 5.73 10.43
C ASP A 295 15.95 5.58 11.75
N ILE A 296 14.62 5.60 11.70
CA ILE A 296 13.75 5.25 12.84
C ILE A 296 13.81 3.74 13.11
N GLY A 297 13.80 2.94 12.04
CA GLY A 297 13.77 1.50 12.05
C GLY A 297 12.35 0.95 12.04
N MET A 298 12.07 0.02 11.12
CA MET A 298 10.74 -0.55 10.92
C MET A 298 10.21 -1.30 12.15
N GLU A 299 11.07 -1.95 12.95
CA GLU A 299 10.67 -2.58 14.21
C GLU A 299 10.21 -1.55 15.25
N THR A 300 10.89 -0.40 15.33
CA THR A 300 10.52 0.71 16.22
C THR A 300 9.17 1.30 15.80
N ILE A 301 8.96 1.51 14.50
CA ILE A 301 7.68 1.97 13.94
C ILE A 301 6.57 1.01 14.32
N ALA A 302 6.75 -0.29 14.05
CA ALA A 302 5.75 -1.32 14.38
C ALA A 302 5.42 -1.35 15.88
N SER A 303 6.43 -1.22 16.75
CA SER A 303 6.23 -1.19 18.20
C SER A 303 5.40 0.02 18.65
N ILE A 304 5.72 1.22 18.15
CA ILE A 304 4.98 2.45 18.49
C ILE A 304 3.53 2.34 18.01
N GLU A 305 3.34 1.88 16.78
CA GLU A 305 2.01 1.73 16.20
C GLU A 305 1.17 0.69 16.95
N HIS A 306 1.79 -0.41 17.42
CA HIS A 306 1.11 -1.39 18.25
C HIS A 306 0.67 -0.80 19.61
N GLU A 307 1.53 -0.02 20.27
CA GLU A 307 1.17 0.67 21.53
C GLU A 307 -0.02 1.62 21.33
N LEU A 308 0.00 2.41 20.25
CA LEU A 308 -1.10 3.32 19.89
C LEU A 308 -2.39 2.56 19.55
N LEU A 309 -2.29 1.46 18.80
CA LEU A 309 -3.42 0.60 18.47
C LEU A 309 -4.10 0.05 19.73
N VAL A 310 -3.32 -0.52 20.65
CA VAL A 310 -3.82 -1.09 21.90
C VAL A 310 -4.49 -0.01 22.75
N GLU A 311 -3.89 1.17 22.86
CA GLU A 311 -4.47 2.29 23.59
C GLU A 311 -5.81 2.73 22.98
N ALA A 312 -5.84 2.94 21.66
CA ALA A 312 -7.02 3.40 20.94
C ALA A 312 -8.16 2.37 21.04
N GLN A 313 -7.88 1.08 20.81
CA GLN A 313 -8.88 0.01 20.94
C GLN A 313 -9.48 -0.03 22.34
N SER A 314 -8.65 0.01 23.39
CA SER A 314 -9.12 -0.02 24.78
C SER A 314 -10.04 1.15 25.13
N LYS A 315 -9.85 2.33 24.52
CA LYS A 315 -10.72 3.49 24.72
C LYS A 315 -12.00 3.39 23.88
N LEU A 316 -11.89 3.00 22.61
CA LEU A 316 -13.02 2.85 21.69
C LEU A 316 -14.03 1.79 22.14
N GLU A 317 -13.57 0.66 22.69
CA GLU A 317 -14.43 -0.41 23.22
C GLU A 317 -15.32 0.03 24.40
N LYS A 318 -14.96 1.12 25.08
CA LYS A 318 -15.73 1.67 26.21
C LYS A 318 -16.82 2.64 25.76
N LEU A 319 -16.80 3.08 24.50
CA LEU A 319 -17.75 4.05 23.99
C LEU A 319 -19.09 3.39 23.69
N PRO A 320 -20.22 3.97 24.15
CA PRO A 320 -21.53 3.44 23.84
C PRO A 320 -21.81 3.53 22.34
N LYS A 321 -22.67 2.64 21.84
CA LYS A 321 -23.11 2.63 20.42
C LYS A 321 -21.95 2.57 19.40
N THR A 322 -20.76 2.16 19.83
CA THR A 322 -19.55 2.14 18.99
C THR A 322 -19.07 0.70 18.86
N THR A 323 -18.86 0.26 17.62
CA THR A 323 -18.38 -1.10 17.31
C THR A 323 -17.14 -1.02 16.45
N ILE A 324 -16.06 -1.65 16.90
CA ILE A 324 -14.89 -1.92 16.06
C ILE A 324 -15.25 -3.10 15.14
N ILE A 325 -15.08 -2.95 13.84
CA ILE A 325 -15.37 -4.01 12.87
C ILE A 325 -14.17 -4.96 12.76
N GLY A 326 -14.45 -6.26 12.85
CA GLY A 326 -13.44 -7.31 12.91
C GLY A 326 -12.67 -7.35 14.23
N SER A 327 -11.99 -8.46 14.47
CA SER A 327 -11.13 -8.75 15.62
C SER A 327 -10.11 -9.84 15.22
N PRO A 328 -9.26 -9.59 14.20
CA PRO A 328 -8.25 -10.54 13.78
C PRO A 328 -7.16 -10.68 14.84
N ASP A 329 -6.44 -11.79 14.82
CA ASP A 329 -5.33 -12.05 15.74
C ASP A 329 -4.22 -11.00 15.60
N GLU A 330 -3.87 -10.65 14.36
CA GLU A 330 -2.85 -9.66 14.03
C GLU A 330 -3.44 -8.49 13.25
N ARG A 331 -3.15 -7.26 13.70
CA ARG A 331 -3.70 -6.04 13.12
C ARG A 331 -2.68 -4.89 13.10
N ILE A 332 -2.52 -4.23 11.95
CA ILE A 332 -1.86 -2.91 11.87
C ILE A 332 -2.73 -1.83 12.54
N ALA A 333 -2.21 -0.63 12.74
CA ALA A 333 -2.92 0.43 13.46
C ALA A 333 -4.06 1.11 12.64
N VAL A 334 -4.90 0.32 11.98
CA VAL A 334 -6.10 0.69 11.22
C VAL A 334 -7.33 0.13 11.94
N ILE A 335 -8.26 1.00 12.33
CA ILE A 335 -9.43 0.68 13.14
C ILE A 335 -10.70 1.12 12.39
N PRO A 336 -11.48 0.19 11.83
CA PRO A 336 -12.79 0.49 11.29
C PRO A 336 -13.84 0.57 12.41
N LEU A 337 -14.65 1.61 12.37
CA LEU A 337 -15.68 1.92 13.35
C LEU A 337 -17.04 2.02 12.69
N HIS A 338 -18.02 1.45 13.37
CA HIS A 338 -19.44 1.63 13.11
C HIS A 338 -20.10 2.26 14.34
N PHE A 339 -20.99 3.21 14.11
CA PHE A 339 -21.73 3.91 15.15
C PHE A 339 -23.23 3.65 14.97
N GLU A 340 -23.89 3.09 15.98
CA GLU A 340 -25.31 2.71 15.91
C GLU A 340 -26.19 3.94 15.64
N GLY A 341 -26.95 3.89 14.53
CA GLY A 341 -27.86 4.97 14.15
C GLY A 341 -27.21 6.20 13.51
N ILE A 342 -25.89 6.22 13.30
CA ILE A 342 -25.18 7.35 12.72
C ILE A 342 -24.52 6.92 11.40
N HIS A 343 -24.83 7.61 10.31
CA HIS A 343 -24.20 7.33 9.02
C HIS A 343 -22.70 7.69 9.09
N PRO A 344 -21.78 6.87 8.55
CA PRO A 344 -20.33 7.11 8.68
C PRO A 344 -19.90 8.48 8.16
N TYR A 345 -20.52 8.97 7.08
CA TYR A 345 -20.26 10.31 6.55
C TYR A 345 -20.60 11.42 7.54
N ASP A 346 -21.73 11.31 8.26
CA ASP A 346 -22.17 12.35 9.21
C ASP A 346 -21.24 12.40 10.42
N MET A 347 -20.79 11.23 10.92
CA MET A 347 -19.79 11.16 11.97
C MET A 347 -18.45 11.76 11.49
N GLY A 348 -17.98 11.40 10.29
CA GLY A 348 -16.72 11.97 9.76
C GLY A 348 -16.78 13.49 9.59
N MET A 349 -17.91 14.04 9.12
CA MET A 349 -18.13 15.48 9.04
C MET A 349 -18.12 16.16 10.41
N PHE A 350 -18.66 15.50 11.44
CA PHE A 350 -18.61 16.01 12.80
C PHE A 350 -17.17 16.02 13.35
N LEU A 351 -16.42 14.93 13.14
CA LEU A 351 -15.03 14.79 13.58
C LEU A 351 -14.12 15.84 12.92
N ASP A 352 -14.29 16.10 11.62
CA ASP A 352 -13.53 17.15 10.91
C ASP A 352 -13.75 18.54 11.54
N ARG A 353 -14.98 18.84 11.98
CA ARG A 353 -15.29 20.10 12.69
C ARG A 353 -14.57 20.26 14.03
N ARG A 354 -14.04 19.16 14.58
CA ARG A 354 -13.19 19.12 15.78
C ARG A 354 -11.71 18.94 15.46
N GLY A 355 -11.32 19.15 14.20
CA GLY A 355 -9.93 19.03 13.74
C GLY A 355 -9.44 17.59 13.59
N VAL A 356 -10.34 16.59 13.66
CA VAL A 356 -9.99 15.17 13.56
C VAL A 356 -10.25 14.64 12.16
N ALA A 357 -9.16 14.35 11.43
CA ALA A 357 -9.24 13.84 10.07
C ALA A 357 -9.27 12.31 10.06
N VAL A 358 -10.40 11.73 9.63
CA VAL A 358 -10.63 10.30 9.45
C VAL A 358 -11.18 10.01 8.05
N ARG A 359 -11.13 8.76 7.59
CA ARG A 359 -11.78 8.34 6.34
C ARG A 359 -13.20 7.85 6.61
N THR A 360 -14.12 8.07 5.69
CA THR A 360 -15.46 7.47 5.73
C THR A 360 -15.82 6.77 4.42
N GLY A 361 -16.65 5.74 4.48
CA GLY A 361 -17.25 5.10 3.32
C GLY A 361 -16.75 3.68 3.11
N HIS A 362 -16.51 3.31 1.86
CA HIS A 362 -16.16 1.92 1.51
C HIS A 362 -14.66 1.62 1.47
N HIS A 363 -13.80 2.64 1.62
CA HIS A 363 -12.34 2.51 1.61
C HIS A 363 -11.77 1.76 0.39
N CYS A 364 -12.46 1.85 -0.77
CA CYS A 364 -12.12 1.07 -1.96
C CYS A 364 -12.06 -0.45 -1.70
N ALA A 365 -12.89 -0.95 -0.78
CA ALA A 365 -13.05 -2.37 -0.42
C ALA A 365 -14.55 -2.70 -0.33
N GLN A 366 -15.31 -2.37 -1.37
CA GLN A 366 -16.76 -2.50 -1.36
C GLN A 366 -17.27 -3.93 -1.07
N PRO A 367 -16.69 -5.02 -1.65
CA PRO A 367 -17.12 -6.38 -1.32
C PRO A 367 -17.02 -6.70 0.17
N LEU A 368 -15.97 -6.21 0.84
CA LEU A 368 -15.79 -6.34 2.28
C LEU A 368 -16.89 -5.63 3.08
N ILE A 369 -17.26 -4.43 2.66
CA ILE A 369 -18.32 -3.66 3.33
C ILE A 369 -19.69 -4.32 3.14
N GLU A 370 -19.93 -4.89 1.95
CA GLU A 370 -21.12 -5.69 1.66
C GLU A 370 -21.18 -6.96 2.51
N TYR A 371 -20.04 -7.63 2.74
CA TYR A 371 -19.93 -8.79 3.65
C TYR A 371 -20.41 -8.45 5.07
N TYR A 372 -19.95 -7.33 5.62
CA TYR A 372 -20.39 -6.85 6.94
C TYR A 372 -21.79 -6.22 6.94
N GLN A 373 -22.44 -6.08 5.77
CA GLN A 373 -23.78 -5.50 5.62
C GLN A 373 -23.89 -4.09 6.18
N LEU A 374 -22.83 -3.28 6.01
CA LEU A 374 -22.77 -1.89 6.46
C LEU A 374 -22.90 -0.93 5.28
N PRO A 375 -23.42 0.29 5.47
CA PRO A 375 -23.35 1.35 4.46
C PRO A 375 -21.93 1.91 4.26
N GLY A 376 -20.98 1.48 5.09
CA GLY A 376 -19.61 2.00 5.17
C GLY A 376 -19.17 2.09 6.63
N THR A 377 -17.90 2.45 6.84
CA THR A 377 -17.33 2.66 8.18
C THR A 377 -16.62 4.00 8.27
N VAL A 378 -16.40 4.47 9.50
CA VAL A 378 -15.38 5.47 9.80
C VAL A 378 -14.07 4.72 10.04
N ARG A 379 -12.98 5.10 9.40
CA ARG A 379 -11.68 4.45 9.58
C ARG A 379 -10.71 5.44 10.19
N CYS A 380 -10.23 5.09 11.38
CA CYS A 380 -9.07 5.72 12.01
C CYS A 380 -7.82 4.90 11.63
N SER A 381 -6.78 5.56 11.18
CA SER A 381 -5.48 4.95 10.89
C SER A 381 -4.38 5.75 11.55
N LEU A 382 -3.76 5.13 12.54
CA LEU A 382 -2.65 5.65 13.33
C LEU A 382 -1.33 5.24 12.67
N THR A 383 -0.29 6.02 12.93
CA THR A 383 1.09 5.68 12.56
C THR A 383 2.07 6.28 13.58
N PHE A 384 3.38 6.03 13.43
CA PHE A 384 4.42 6.37 14.39
C PHE A 384 4.54 7.87 14.76
N TYR A 385 4.01 8.78 13.93
CA TYR A 385 3.96 10.21 14.25
C TYR A 385 2.70 10.62 15.01
N ASN A 386 1.74 9.73 15.23
CA ASN A 386 0.60 9.99 16.10
C ASN A 386 0.97 9.81 17.58
N THR A 387 0.13 10.36 18.46
CA THR A 387 0.38 10.39 19.90
C THR A 387 -0.85 9.95 20.70
N SER A 388 -0.67 9.62 21.97
CA SER A 388 -1.80 9.41 22.90
C SER A 388 -2.72 10.62 23.01
N GLU A 389 -2.19 11.85 22.82
CA GLU A 389 -3.00 13.07 22.80
C GLU A 389 -3.91 13.12 21.57
N ASP A 390 -3.45 12.64 20.40
CA ASP A 390 -4.29 12.50 19.21
C ASP A 390 -5.43 11.51 19.45
N ILE A 391 -5.14 10.41 20.16
CA ILE A 391 -6.15 9.42 20.57
C ILE A 391 -7.15 10.08 21.53
N ASP A 392 -6.71 10.83 22.53
CA ASP A 392 -7.60 11.52 23.48
C ASP A 392 -8.53 12.52 22.78
N ARG A 393 -7.99 13.32 21.86
CA ARG A 393 -8.80 14.26 21.06
C ARG A 393 -9.83 13.52 20.20
N PHE A 394 -9.43 12.40 19.59
CA PHE A 394 -10.33 11.57 18.80
C PHE A 394 -11.48 10.99 19.63
N ILE A 395 -11.17 10.42 20.80
CA ILE A 395 -12.17 9.85 21.71
C ILE A 395 -13.15 10.93 22.18
N SER A 396 -12.64 12.08 22.63
CA SER A 396 -13.48 13.21 23.04
C SER A 396 -14.40 13.68 21.90
N ALA A 397 -13.88 13.76 20.67
CA ALA A 397 -14.69 14.17 19.52
C ALA A 397 -15.77 13.13 19.16
N ILE A 398 -15.51 11.83 19.34
CA ILE A 398 -16.54 10.79 19.18
C ILE A 398 -17.61 10.95 20.25
N GLU A 399 -17.26 11.12 21.52
CA GLU A 399 -18.22 11.28 22.61
C GLU A 399 -19.16 12.46 22.34
N GLU A 400 -18.61 13.62 21.97
CA GLU A 400 -19.40 14.80 21.59
C GLU A 400 -20.29 14.54 20.35
N GLY A 401 -19.81 13.74 19.39
CA GLY A 401 -20.58 13.34 18.21
C GLY A 401 -21.76 12.43 18.58
N LEU A 402 -21.51 11.44 19.43
CA LEU A 402 -22.54 10.53 19.94
C LEU A 402 -23.62 11.30 20.71
N GLU A 403 -23.26 12.30 21.50
CA GLU A 403 -24.22 13.19 22.17
C GLU A 403 -25.01 14.05 21.17
N PHE A 404 -24.36 14.59 20.14
CA PHE A 404 -24.99 15.44 19.13
C PHE A 404 -26.06 14.71 18.31
N PHE A 405 -25.84 13.43 17.99
CA PHE A 405 -26.75 12.62 17.18
C PHE A 405 -27.71 11.73 18.00
N SER A 406 -27.68 11.80 19.34
CA SER A 406 -28.53 10.98 20.23
C SER A 406 -29.97 11.46 20.38
#